data_AF-A0A8J2RLC7-F1
#
_entry.id   AF-A0A8J2RLC7-F1
#
_cell.length_a   1.000
_cell.length_b   1.000
_cell.length_c   1.000
_cell.angle_alpha   90.00
_cell.angle_beta   90.00
_cell.angle_gamma   90.00
#
_symmetry.space_group_name_H-M   'P 1'
#
loop_
_entity.id
_entity.type
_entity.pdbx_description
1 polymer ?
#
loop_
_entity_poly.entity_id
_entity_poly.type
_entity_poly.pdbx_seq_one_letter_code
_entity_poly.pdbx_strand_id
1 'polypeptide(L)'
;MADFNICSENDEAHARVCKNVKDTLKGMSSSNFPIGEPSLLSMNELIEGCSPIPELVEQELLKQIFHQDELNENLTIKYYARKILVHLRTSRIEKQWQSLSILPGSKKSLLEGALLVSQWSHVEHEQVTSLSEIEDTIDTISNLVRYLVDNISSTLETRSDMGDETIEPRSVRLTLNCIRVVLYNEELMGFSEMDKDDICNPDNACVDKVLSTNKGHALVLLIIYHEVAKRLGILCLPVASTVEDSMCLRHRINSKDGAVDILISPINGAASKEMSFSDYDSSLDYFVPAKDIFMELAKYLIECRLPLCESIVNKEHRLHFVRLACIISSGKDGTVEEYARGCNHFGYQLEQAITLLKSENLQDPLLIECIKKYSDQQTAIANSEIHGRLPWTKYAAGLVMIYKGEETEDDVVENKVNVNCTNAEKHRHKGPPGGLCVVVSVHNRCQCCRGADYWVLFDNGNFVSVNEGRMELHPVGAVINNPRIGIFFERFNGCRYIPNAELMALFPEDDAFAMSLMGK
;
A
#
# COMPACT_ATOMS: atom_id res chain seq x y z
N MET A 1 -39.53 -12.72 26.23
CA MET A 1 -39.69 -13.55 25.01
C MET A 1 -39.31 -12.82 23.73
N ALA A 2 -39.14 -11.48 23.72
CA ALA A 2 -38.66 -10.75 22.54
C ALA A 2 -37.11 -10.77 22.40
N ASP A 3 -36.36 -10.81 23.50
CA ASP A 3 -34.88 -10.74 23.44
C ASP A 3 -34.17 -12.04 23.03
N PHE A 4 -34.84 -13.20 23.14
CA PHE A 4 -34.26 -14.49 22.72
C PHE A 4 -34.32 -14.73 21.21
N ASN A 5 -35.21 -14.03 20.48
CA ASN A 5 -35.33 -14.17 19.01
C ASN A 5 -34.30 -13.32 18.24
N ILE A 6 -33.87 -12.20 18.80
CA ILE A 6 -32.93 -11.28 18.13
C ILE A 6 -31.51 -11.87 18.10
N CYS A 7 -31.11 -12.60 19.16
CA CYS A 7 -29.82 -13.31 19.16
C CYS A 7 -29.76 -14.43 18.11
N SER A 8 -30.83 -15.22 17.95
CA SER A 8 -30.82 -16.36 17.00
C SER A 8 -30.81 -15.92 15.54
N GLU A 9 -31.47 -14.81 15.19
CA GLU A 9 -31.47 -14.29 13.82
C GLU A 9 -30.11 -13.72 13.40
N ASN A 10 -29.39 -13.11 14.33
CA ASN A 10 -28.06 -12.55 14.09
C ASN A 10 -26.99 -13.65 13.94
N ASP A 11 -27.09 -14.71 14.74
CA ASP A 11 -26.21 -15.88 14.64
C ASP A 11 -26.42 -16.65 13.32
N GLU A 12 -27.68 -16.76 12.86
CA GLU A 12 -28.00 -17.39 11.58
C GLU A 12 -27.51 -16.55 10.39
N ALA A 13 -27.67 -15.22 10.46
CA ALA A 13 -27.12 -14.31 9.45
C ALA A 13 -25.59 -14.40 9.37
N HIS A 14 -24.92 -14.42 10.52
CA HIS A 14 -23.48 -14.60 10.60
C HIS A 14 -23.03 -15.93 9.98
N ALA A 15 -23.68 -17.04 10.34
CA ALA A 15 -23.36 -18.36 9.78
C ALA A 15 -23.56 -18.42 8.25
N ARG A 16 -24.60 -17.75 7.72
CA ARG A 16 -24.84 -17.64 6.27
C ARG A 16 -23.73 -16.86 5.56
N VAL A 17 -23.32 -15.70 6.10
CA VAL A 17 -22.22 -14.90 5.53
C VAL A 17 -20.91 -15.68 5.53
N CYS A 18 -20.53 -16.28 6.67
CA CYS A 18 -19.32 -17.11 6.77
C CYS A 18 -19.31 -18.25 5.77
N LYS A 19 -20.45 -18.93 5.58
CA LYS A 19 -20.58 -20.01 4.61
C LYS A 19 -20.41 -19.49 3.18
N ASN A 20 -21.08 -18.40 2.83
CA ASN A 20 -21.00 -17.81 1.49
C ASN A 20 -19.57 -17.41 1.13
N VAL A 21 -18.88 -16.69 2.03
CA VAL A 21 -17.47 -16.31 1.84
C VAL A 21 -16.60 -17.54 1.58
N LYS A 22 -16.74 -18.61 2.38
CA LYS A 22 -15.96 -19.85 2.20
C LYS A 22 -16.27 -20.55 0.87
N ASP A 23 -17.53 -20.64 0.50
CA ASP A 23 -17.95 -21.31 -0.72
C ASP A 23 -17.50 -20.53 -1.97
N THR A 24 -17.56 -19.19 -1.94
CA THR A 24 -17.01 -18.32 -2.98
C THR A 24 -15.49 -18.47 -3.11
N LEU A 25 -14.75 -18.44 -1.99
CA LEU A 25 -13.29 -18.59 -2.00
C LEU A 25 -12.84 -19.94 -2.59
N LYS A 26 -13.57 -21.02 -2.30
CA LYS A 26 -13.29 -22.35 -2.87
C LYS A 26 -13.47 -22.39 -4.39
N GLY A 27 -14.45 -21.66 -4.93
CA GLY A 27 -14.73 -21.62 -6.37
C GLY A 27 -13.85 -20.65 -7.16
N MET A 28 -13.12 -19.75 -6.49
CA MET A 28 -12.36 -18.68 -7.16
C MET A 28 -11.20 -19.19 -8.00
N SER A 29 -10.56 -20.31 -7.64
CA SER A 29 -9.47 -20.84 -8.45
C SER A 29 -9.97 -21.31 -9.82
N SER A 30 -11.09 -22.03 -9.83
CA SER A 30 -11.64 -22.60 -11.06
C SER A 30 -12.07 -21.56 -12.10
N SER A 31 -12.43 -20.34 -11.68
CA SER A 31 -12.84 -19.26 -12.58
C SER A 31 -11.70 -18.30 -12.97
N ASN A 32 -10.59 -18.28 -12.24
CA ASN A 32 -9.54 -17.26 -12.42
C ASN A 32 -8.15 -17.85 -12.72
N PHE A 33 -7.96 -19.16 -12.64
CA PHE A 33 -6.70 -19.84 -12.97
C PHE A 33 -6.43 -19.84 -14.48
N PRO A 34 -5.18 -19.66 -14.96
CA PRO A 34 -3.92 -19.54 -14.21
C PRO A 34 -3.54 -18.10 -13.84
N ILE A 35 -4.39 -17.11 -14.14
CA ILE A 35 -4.04 -15.69 -14.02
C ILE A 35 -4.10 -15.24 -12.56
N GLY A 36 -5.09 -15.71 -11.81
CA GLY A 36 -5.29 -15.41 -10.40
C GLY A 36 -6.00 -14.08 -10.12
N GLU A 37 -6.49 -13.36 -11.12
CA GLU A 37 -7.22 -12.09 -10.90
C GLU A 37 -8.73 -12.32 -10.90
N PRO A 38 -9.42 -12.16 -9.76
CA PRO A 38 -10.89 -12.23 -9.70
C PRO A 38 -11.54 -11.08 -10.47
N SER A 39 -12.68 -11.36 -11.10
CA SER A 39 -13.46 -10.28 -11.72
C SER A 39 -14.04 -9.32 -10.67
N LEU A 40 -14.16 -8.05 -11.04
CA LEU A 40 -14.79 -7.01 -10.21
C LEU A 40 -16.23 -7.38 -9.89
N LEU A 41 -16.95 -7.96 -10.86
CA LEU A 41 -18.33 -8.41 -10.66
C LEU A 41 -18.39 -9.46 -9.55
N SER A 42 -17.57 -10.51 -9.61
CA SER A 42 -17.57 -11.59 -8.60
C SER A 42 -17.21 -11.07 -7.21
N MET A 43 -16.27 -10.14 -7.11
CA MET A 43 -15.90 -9.54 -5.82
C MET A 43 -17.03 -8.66 -5.27
N ASN A 44 -17.66 -7.83 -6.11
CA ASN A 44 -18.79 -6.99 -5.72
C ASN A 44 -20.01 -7.82 -5.32
N GLU A 45 -20.33 -8.89 -6.05
CA GLU A 45 -21.44 -9.80 -5.72
C GLU A 45 -21.26 -10.43 -4.34
N LEU A 46 -20.03 -10.79 -3.94
CA LEU A 46 -19.78 -11.29 -2.59
C LEU A 46 -19.99 -10.21 -1.52
N ILE A 47 -19.46 -9.00 -1.76
CA ILE A 47 -19.52 -7.89 -0.80
C ILE A 47 -20.96 -7.38 -0.64
N GLU A 48 -21.66 -7.17 -1.75
CA GLU A 48 -23.02 -6.62 -1.78
C GLU A 48 -24.07 -7.71 -1.50
N GLY A 49 -23.85 -8.94 -1.96
CA GLY A 49 -24.76 -10.07 -1.74
C GLY A 49 -24.80 -10.56 -0.29
N CYS A 50 -23.79 -10.22 0.52
CA CYS A 50 -23.78 -10.45 1.97
C CYS A 50 -24.35 -9.28 2.80
N SER A 51 -24.93 -8.27 2.15
CA SER A 51 -25.67 -7.17 2.80
C SER A 51 -26.82 -7.76 3.65
N PRO A 52 -27.01 -7.31 4.92
CA PRO A 52 -26.75 -5.95 5.40
C PRO A 52 -25.46 -5.71 6.21
N ILE A 53 -24.53 -6.66 6.33
CA ILE A 53 -23.39 -6.51 7.28
C ILE A 53 -22.01 -6.77 6.59
N PRO A 54 -21.48 -5.81 5.82
CA PRO A 54 -20.17 -5.90 5.16
C PRO A 54 -19.01 -6.17 6.14
N GLU A 55 -19.14 -5.78 7.41
CA GLU A 55 -18.15 -6.00 8.46
C GLU A 55 -17.93 -7.49 8.72
N LEU A 56 -18.96 -8.33 8.59
CA LEU A 56 -18.85 -9.78 8.76
C LEU A 56 -18.08 -10.44 7.61
N VAL A 57 -18.21 -9.90 6.40
CA VAL A 57 -17.40 -10.36 5.25
C VAL A 57 -15.93 -10.10 5.52
N GLU A 58 -15.59 -8.89 5.95
CA GLU A 58 -14.21 -8.53 6.30
C GLU A 58 -13.65 -9.39 7.44
N GLN A 59 -14.42 -9.60 8.51
CA GLN A 59 -14.01 -10.47 9.64
C GLN A 59 -13.72 -11.91 9.20
N GLU A 60 -14.57 -12.51 8.35
CA GLU A 60 -14.32 -13.86 7.85
C GLU A 60 -13.12 -13.89 6.90
N LEU A 61 -12.92 -12.88 6.05
CA LEU A 61 -11.72 -12.78 5.21
C LEU A 61 -10.45 -12.72 6.05
N LEU A 62 -10.41 -11.88 7.09
CA LEU A 62 -9.28 -11.78 8.02
C LEU A 62 -8.99 -13.12 8.70
N LYS A 63 -10.03 -13.86 9.10
CA LYS A 63 -9.89 -15.20 9.65
C LYS A 63 -9.23 -16.18 8.66
N GLN A 64 -9.62 -16.13 7.39
CA GLN A 64 -9.00 -16.96 6.34
C GLN A 64 -7.54 -16.56 6.05
N ILE A 65 -7.13 -15.33 6.36
CA ILE A 65 -5.78 -14.83 6.07
C ILE A 65 -4.81 -15.03 7.24
N PHE A 66 -5.26 -14.74 8.47
CA PHE A 66 -4.39 -14.62 9.65
C PHE A 66 -4.62 -15.69 10.73
N HIS A 67 -5.76 -16.37 10.72
CA HIS A 67 -6.17 -17.27 11.81
C HIS A 67 -6.43 -18.70 11.34
N GLN A 68 -5.72 -19.15 10.29
CA GLN A 68 -5.68 -20.55 9.91
C GLN A 68 -4.55 -21.26 10.69
N ASP A 69 -4.82 -22.47 11.19
CA ASP A 69 -3.77 -23.32 11.75
C ASP A 69 -2.71 -23.60 10.67
N GLU A 70 -1.42 -23.52 11.01
CA GLU A 70 -0.30 -23.75 10.07
C GLU A 70 -0.39 -25.11 9.34
N LEU A 71 -1.02 -26.11 9.97
CA LEU A 71 -1.23 -27.45 9.40
C LEU A 71 -2.40 -27.55 8.42
N ASN A 72 -3.31 -26.56 8.43
CA ASN A 72 -4.51 -26.47 7.60
C ASN A 72 -4.50 -25.26 6.67
N GLU A 73 -3.36 -24.58 6.53
CA GLU A 73 -3.24 -23.39 5.70
C GLU A 73 -3.49 -23.73 4.23
N ASN A 74 -4.58 -23.18 3.68
CA ASN A 74 -4.91 -23.29 2.27
C ASN A 74 -4.48 -21.99 1.57
N LEU A 75 -3.31 -22.04 0.93
CA LEU A 75 -2.66 -20.93 0.23
C LEU A 75 -3.54 -20.37 -0.90
N THR A 76 -4.32 -21.21 -1.58
CA THR A 76 -5.25 -20.76 -2.62
C THR A 76 -6.40 -19.94 -2.05
N ILE A 77 -7.06 -20.44 -0.99
CA ILE A 77 -8.10 -19.68 -0.27
C ILE A 77 -7.52 -18.39 0.29
N LYS A 78 -6.35 -18.44 0.93
CA LYS A 78 -5.66 -17.27 1.49
C LYS A 78 -5.34 -16.22 0.43
N TYR A 79 -4.89 -16.63 -0.75
CA TYR A 79 -4.61 -15.73 -1.86
C TYR A 79 -5.85 -14.98 -2.34
N TYR A 80 -6.95 -15.70 -2.60
CA TYR A 80 -8.20 -15.06 -3.03
C TYR A 80 -8.84 -14.23 -1.92
N ALA A 81 -8.73 -14.65 -0.66
CA ALA A 81 -9.19 -13.87 0.48
C ALA A 81 -8.48 -12.50 0.55
N ARG A 82 -7.15 -12.48 0.33
CA ARG A 82 -6.38 -11.21 0.24
C ARG A 82 -6.87 -10.33 -0.90
N LYS A 83 -7.07 -10.87 -2.11
CA LYS A 83 -7.57 -10.10 -3.26
C LYS A 83 -8.91 -9.44 -2.98
N ILE A 84 -9.84 -10.18 -2.37
CA ILE A 84 -11.16 -9.65 -2.01
C ILE A 84 -11.06 -8.63 -0.89
N LEU A 85 -10.22 -8.87 0.14
CA LEU A 85 -10.01 -7.93 1.24
C LEU A 85 -9.48 -6.58 0.72
N VAL A 86 -8.48 -6.61 -0.16
CA VAL A 86 -7.92 -5.41 -0.81
C VAL A 86 -9.01 -4.67 -1.57
N HIS A 87 -9.80 -5.36 -2.39
CA HIS A 87 -10.90 -4.75 -3.14
C HIS A 87 -11.97 -4.13 -2.22
N LEU A 88 -12.36 -4.84 -1.15
CA LEU A 88 -13.35 -4.36 -0.17
C LEU A 88 -12.88 -3.08 0.51
N ARG A 89 -11.64 -3.07 1.02
CA ARG A 89 -11.09 -1.93 1.76
C ARG A 89 -10.81 -0.74 0.86
N THR A 90 -10.19 -0.95 -0.30
CA THR A 90 -9.96 0.14 -1.28
C THR A 90 -11.28 0.75 -1.76
N SER A 91 -12.32 -0.05 -2.01
CA SER A 91 -13.65 0.45 -2.38
C SER A 91 -14.31 1.27 -1.25
N ARG A 92 -14.09 0.89 0.02
CA ARG A 92 -14.57 1.66 1.18
C ARG A 92 -13.83 3.00 1.30
N ILE A 93 -12.51 2.97 1.19
CA ILE A 93 -11.65 4.16 1.26
C ILE A 93 -11.99 5.12 0.11
N GLU A 94 -12.24 4.62 -1.10
CA GLU A 94 -12.64 5.43 -2.25
C GLU A 94 -13.96 6.18 -1.98
N LYS A 95 -14.96 5.54 -1.36
CA LYS A 95 -16.23 6.19 -0.97
C LYS A 95 -16.01 7.27 0.10
N GLN A 96 -15.17 7.00 1.09
CA GLN A 96 -14.79 7.99 2.11
C GLN A 96 -14.06 9.18 1.48
N TRP A 97 -13.14 8.92 0.55
CA TRP A 97 -12.41 9.95 -0.17
C TRP A 97 -13.31 10.83 -1.04
N GLN A 98 -14.29 10.23 -1.73
CA GLN A 98 -15.29 10.97 -2.50
C GLN A 98 -16.09 11.91 -1.60
N SER A 99 -16.46 11.45 -0.41
CA SER A 99 -17.18 12.25 0.60
C SER A 99 -16.33 13.44 1.06
N LEU A 100 -15.05 13.22 1.36
CA LEU A 100 -14.08 14.25 1.72
C LEU A 100 -13.84 15.25 0.57
N SER A 101 -13.85 14.77 -0.68
CA SER A 101 -13.56 15.58 -1.86
C SER A 101 -14.63 16.62 -2.17
N ILE A 102 -15.90 16.33 -1.85
CA ILE A 102 -17.06 17.22 -2.04
C ILE A 102 -17.07 18.39 -1.04
N LEU A 103 -16.43 18.23 0.12
CA LEU A 103 -16.39 19.28 1.15
C LEU A 103 -15.64 20.53 0.63
N PRO A 104 -16.04 21.76 1.03
CA PRO A 104 -15.27 22.96 0.72
C PRO A 104 -13.90 22.91 1.39
N GLY A 105 -12.89 23.54 0.80
CA GLY A 105 -11.49 23.44 1.25
C GLY A 105 -11.27 23.74 2.73
N SER A 106 -12.03 24.70 3.30
CA SER A 106 -11.97 25.04 4.73
C SER A 106 -12.52 23.98 5.68
N LYS A 107 -13.26 22.99 5.16
CA LYS A 107 -13.83 21.86 5.93
C LYS A 107 -13.12 20.53 5.64
N LYS A 108 -12.18 20.48 4.69
CA LYS A 108 -11.42 19.27 4.42
C LYS A 108 -10.43 19.03 5.55
N SER A 109 -10.59 17.92 6.25
CA SER A 109 -9.68 17.52 7.32
C SER A 109 -8.38 17.00 6.73
N LEU A 110 -7.25 17.62 7.10
CA LEU A 110 -5.92 17.12 6.73
C LEU A 110 -5.66 15.77 7.39
N LEU A 111 -6.09 15.61 8.64
CA LEU A 111 -5.94 14.37 9.41
C LEU A 111 -6.70 13.21 8.78
N GLU A 112 -7.95 13.44 8.39
CA GLU A 112 -8.80 12.42 7.78
C GLU A 112 -8.21 11.95 6.45
N GLY A 113 -7.79 12.88 5.57
CA GLY A 113 -7.16 12.51 4.32
C GLY A 113 -5.81 11.79 4.50
N ALA A 114 -4.98 12.21 5.46
CA ALA A 114 -3.74 11.50 5.80
C ALA A 114 -3.99 10.09 6.34
N LEU A 115 -5.05 9.92 7.15
CA LEU A 115 -5.46 8.61 7.62
C LEU A 115 -5.94 7.73 6.46
N LEU A 116 -6.74 8.24 5.53
CA LEU A 116 -7.16 7.47 4.35
C LEU A 116 -5.97 7.01 3.49
N VAL A 117 -4.93 7.84 3.35
CA VAL A 117 -3.65 7.44 2.71
C VAL A 117 -2.99 6.32 3.51
N SER A 118 -2.94 6.42 4.84
CA SER A 118 -2.36 5.40 5.72
C SER A 118 -3.11 4.06 5.62
N GLN A 119 -4.45 4.10 5.68
CA GLN A 119 -5.31 2.94 5.53
C GLN A 119 -5.16 2.29 4.14
N TRP A 120 -4.89 3.09 3.09
CA TRP A 120 -4.59 2.58 1.75
C TRP A 120 -3.27 1.80 1.72
N SER A 121 -2.24 2.26 2.43
CA SER A 121 -0.96 1.55 2.57
C SER A 121 -1.10 0.23 3.33
N HIS A 122 -2.10 0.11 4.21
CA HIS A 122 -2.29 -1.03 5.11
C HIS A 122 -3.52 -1.88 4.78
N VAL A 123 -4.03 -1.84 3.55
CA VAL A 123 -5.25 -2.58 3.14
C VAL A 123 -5.16 -4.09 3.36
N GLU A 124 -3.96 -4.66 3.42
CA GLU A 124 -3.75 -6.09 3.69
C GLU A 124 -3.49 -6.41 5.16
N HIS A 125 -3.32 -5.41 6.04
CA HIS A 125 -2.99 -5.64 7.46
C HIS A 125 -4.18 -6.18 8.24
N GLU A 126 -3.93 -6.93 9.32
CA GLU A 126 -5.01 -7.48 10.14
C GLU A 126 -5.86 -6.37 10.77
N GLN A 127 -5.19 -5.35 11.33
CA GLN A 127 -5.82 -4.21 11.98
C GLN A 127 -5.58 -2.94 11.18
N VAL A 128 -6.60 -2.09 11.13
CA VAL A 128 -6.58 -0.78 10.48
C VAL A 128 -7.03 0.25 11.51
N THR A 129 -6.18 1.25 11.72
CA THR A 129 -6.37 2.29 12.73
C THR A 129 -7.59 3.15 12.40
N SER A 130 -8.43 3.41 13.41
CA SER A 130 -9.63 4.25 13.27
C SER A 130 -9.30 5.74 13.42
N LEU A 131 -10.18 6.61 12.91
CA LEU A 131 -10.00 8.07 13.08
C LEU A 131 -10.04 8.48 14.55
N SER A 132 -10.91 7.88 15.35
CA SER A 132 -11.01 8.16 16.78
C SER A 132 -9.72 7.85 17.54
N GLU A 133 -9.04 6.74 17.23
CA GLU A 133 -7.77 6.39 17.88
C GLU A 133 -6.66 7.42 17.60
N ILE A 134 -6.62 7.92 16.37
CA ILE A 134 -5.69 8.98 15.98
C ILE A 134 -6.06 10.29 16.67
N GLU A 135 -7.35 10.64 16.70
CA GLU A 135 -7.84 11.86 17.36
C GLU A 135 -7.53 11.86 18.86
N ASP A 136 -7.72 10.73 19.55
CA ASP A 136 -7.40 10.56 20.97
C ASP A 136 -5.90 10.77 21.24
N THR A 137 -5.05 10.27 20.32
CA THR A 137 -3.60 10.46 20.40
C THR A 137 -3.22 11.94 20.23
N ILE A 138 -3.80 12.61 19.22
CA ILE A 138 -3.57 14.04 18.99
C ILE A 138 -4.12 14.89 20.16
N ASP A 139 -5.26 14.52 20.74
CA ASP A 139 -5.83 15.18 21.91
C ASP A 139 -4.91 15.02 23.13
N THR A 140 -4.31 13.85 23.32
CA THR A 140 -3.31 13.61 24.38
C THR A 140 -2.10 14.54 24.22
N ILE A 141 -1.56 14.65 23.01
CA ILE A 141 -0.47 15.59 22.69
C ILE A 141 -0.92 17.04 22.97
N SER A 142 -2.11 17.42 22.53
CA SER A 142 -2.65 18.78 22.72
C SER A 142 -2.86 19.12 24.19
N ASN A 143 -3.34 18.17 25.00
CA ASN A 143 -3.46 18.31 26.45
C ASN A 143 -2.10 18.55 27.11
N LEU A 144 -1.07 17.82 26.69
CA LEU A 144 0.29 18.00 27.19
C LEU A 144 0.83 19.41 26.87
N VAL A 145 0.54 19.92 25.66
CA VAL A 145 0.90 21.30 25.31
C VAL A 145 0.17 22.31 26.20
N ARG A 146 -1.14 22.17 26.43
CA ARG A 146 -1.90 23.07 27.32
C ARG A 146 -1.31 23.09 28.72
N TYR A 147 -0.99 21.93 29.27
CA TYR A 147 -0.34 21.82 30.57
C TYR A 147 0.99 22.59 30.65
N LEU A 148 1.83 22.50 29.62
CA LEU A 148 3.10 23.26 29.58
C LEU A 148 2.86 24.77 29.46
N VAL A 149 1.90 25.20 28.64
CA VAL A 149 1.53 26.61 28.49
C VAL A 149 1.05 27.18 29.83
N ASP A 150 0.17 26.49 30.54
CA ASP A 150 -0.38 26.93 31.83
C ASP A 150 0.70 27.05 32.91
N ASN A 151 1.64 26.09 32.96
CA ASN A 151 2.76 26.12 33.90
C ASN A 151 3.73 27.28 33.64
N ILE A 152 4.01 27.58 32.37
CA ILE A 152 4.90 28.70 32.03
C ILE A 152 4.19 30.02 32.27
N SER A 153 2.89 30.12 31.92
CA SER A 153 2.11 31.36 32.07
C SER A 153 1.94 31.74 33.53
N SER A 154 1.61 30.80 34.41
CA SER A 154 1.51 31.03 35.87
C SER A 154 2.85 31.47 36.50
N THR A 155 3.98 30.98 35.98
CA THR A 155 5.33 31.41 36.40
C THR A 155 5.66 32.84 35.93
N LEU A 156 5.08 33.29 34.82
CA LEU A 156 5.28 34.64 34.29
C LEU A 156 4.35 35.67 34.97
N GLU A 157 3.10 35.31 35.25
CA GLU A 157 2.13 36.16 35.97
C GLU A 157 2.59 36.50 37.39
N THR A 158 3.30 35.58 38.07
CA THR A 158 3.93 35.87 39.37
C THR A 158 5.09 36.88 39.29
N ARG A 159 5.52 37.28 38.08
CA ARG A 159 6.67 38.17 37.84
C ARG A 159 6.33 39.50 37.17
N SER A 160 5.13 39.69 36.59
CA SER A 160 4.79 40.90 35.84
C SER A 160 3.55 41.62 36.37
N ASP A 161 3.78 42.72 37.10
CA ASP A 161 2.74 43.61 37.64
C ASP A 161 2.56 44.89 36.79
N MET A 162 2.91 44.84 35.49
CA MET A 162 2.84 46.00 34.60
C MET A 162 2.09 45.63 33.32
N GLY A 163 0.91 46.23 33.16
CA GLY A 163 0.02 46.03 32.02
C GLY A 163 0.70 46.39 30.70
N ASP A 164 0.79 45.41 29.82
CA ASP A 164 1.28 45.58 28.46
C ASP A 164 0.22 45.06 27.49
N GLU A 165 -0.30 45.92 26.62
CA GLU A 165 -1.36 45.67 25.64
C GLU A 165 -0.92 44.79 24.45
N THR A 166 0.15 44.00 24.59
CA THR A 166 0.74 43.12 23.55
C THR A 166 0.62 41.62 23.87
N ILE A 167 -0.37 41.24 24.68
CA ILE A 167 -0.52 39.88 25.25
C ILE A 167 -0.81 38.81 24.18
N GLU A 168 -1.56 39.13 23.14
CA GLU A 168 -2.05 38.13 22.16
C GLU A 168 -0.93 37.54 21.28
N PRO A 169 -0.02 38.34 20.67
CA PRO A 169 1.15 37.79 19.96
C PRO A 169 2.12 37.02 20.87
N ARG A 170 2.24 37.42 22.15
CA ARG A 170 3.08 36.72 23.13
C ARG A 170 2.51 35.36 23.51
N SER A 171 1.19 35.27 23.68
CA SER A 171 0.50 34.01 24.00
C SER A 171 0.58 32.99 22.85
N VAL A 172 0.38 33.45 21.61
CA VAL A 172 0.54 32.59 20.41
C VAL A 172 1.96 32.06 20.30
N ARG A 173 2.98 32.92 20.45
CA ARG A 173 4.40 32.51 20.39
C ARG A 173 4.78 31.53 21.49
N LEU A 174 4.31 31.77 22.71
CA LEU A 174 4.50 30.84 23.81
C LEU A 174 3.92 29.47 23.47
N THR A 175 2.69 29.45 22.93
CA THR A 175 2.00 28.22 22.55
C THR A 175 2.73 27.50 21.43
N LEU A 176 3.12 28.18 20.35
CA LEU A 176 3.91 27.58 19.25
C LEU A 176 5.24 27.01 19.74
N ASN A 177 5.91 27.69 20.67
CA ASN A 177 7.14 27.19 21.30
C ASN A 177 6.88 25.96 22.17
N CYS A 178 5.75 25.92 22.89
CA CYS A 178 5.35 24.73 23.66
C CYS A 178 5.02 23.55 22.75
N ILE A 179 4.30 23.76 21.64
CA ILE A 179 4.06 22.73 20.62
C ILE A 179 5.39 22.16 20.13
N ARG A 180 6.33 23.05 19.76
CA ARG A 180 7.66 22.65 19.33
C ARG A 180 8.38 21.78 20.37
N VAL A 181 8.36 22.21 21.63
CA VAL A 181 9.01 21.46 22.73
C VAL A 181 8.35 20.09 22.91
N VAL A 182 7.01 20.03 22.97
CA VAL A 182 6.30 18.75 23.14
C VAL A 182 6.60 17.78 22.01
N LEU A 183 6.51 18.25 20.76
CA LEU A 183 6.67 17.40 19.60
C LEU A 183 8.15 17.00 19.40
N TYR A 184 9.09 17.95 19.39
CA TYR A 184 10.44 17.70 18.88
C TYR A 184 11.52 17.51 19.95
N ASN A 185 11.23 17.75 21.23
CA ASN A 185 12.21 17.45 22.29
C ASN A 185 12.27 15.95 22.54
N GLU A 186 13.47 15.36 22.50
CA GLU A 186 13.74 13.94 22.74
C GLU A 186 13.27 13.47 24.14
N GLU A 187 13.24 14.35 25.14
CA GLU A 187 12.77 14.03 26.49
C GLU A 187 11.23 13.91 26.58
N LEU A 188 10.50 14.38 25.56
CA LEU A 188 9.04 14.31 25.49
C LEU A 188 8.62 13.33 24.39
N MET A 189 8.23 13.81 23.20
CA MET A 189 7.83 12.93 22.11
C MET A 189 8.99 12.59 21.17
N GLY A 190 9.92 13.53 20.94
CA GLY A 190 11.07 13.30 20.08
C GLY A 190 10.73 13.03 18.61
N PHE A 191 9.70 13.68 18.07
CA PHE A 191 9.38 13.61 16.64
C PHE A 191 10.57 14.04 15.80
N SER A 192 10.91 13.26 14.79
CA SER A 192 11.95 13.61 13.83
C SER A 192 11.58 13.18 12.41
N GLU A 193 12.26 13.80 11.43
CA GLU A 193 12.21 13.30 10.06
C GLU A 193 12.84 11.91 9.98
N MET A 194 12.39 11.12 9.00
CA MET A 194 12.97 9.80 8.71
C MET A 194 14.45 9.89 8.33
N ASP A 195 15.21 8.86 8.69
CA ASP A 195 16.60 8.75 8.32
C ASP A 195 16.74 8.54 6.80
N LYS A 196 17.85 8.98 6.20
CA LYS A 196 18.08 8.83 4.74
C LYS A 196 18.08 7.37 4.28
N ASP A 197 18.47 6.47 5.18
CA ASP A 197 18.50 5.03 4.90
C ASP A 197 17.08 4.40 4.94
N ASP A 198 16.11 5.10 5.56
CA ASP A 198 14.71 4.67 5.72
C ASP A 198 13.76 5.32 4.69
N ILE A 199 14.27 6.04 3.69
CA ILE A 199 13.46 6.72 2.66
C ILE A 199 12.50 5.75 1.95
N CYS A 200 12.81 4.45 1.91
CA CYS A 200 12.00 3.44 1.23
C CYS A 200 10.89 2.81 2.10
N ASN A 201 10.76 3.21 3.37
CA ASN A 201 9.75 2.67 4.26
C ASN A 201 8.41 3.41 4.09
N PRO A 202 7.36 2.76 3.53
CA PRO A 202 6.06 3.41 3.34
C PRO A 202 5.38 3.80 4.65
N ASP A 203 5.76 3.20 5.79
CA ASP A 203 5.21 3.56 7.10
C ASP A 203 5.56 5.01 7.49
N ASN A 204 6.64 5.59 6.93
CA ASN A 204 7.00 6.98 7.16
C ASN A 204 5.95 7.96 6.58
N ALA A 205 5.12 7.53 5.63
CA ALA A 205 4.02 8.33 5.09
C ALA A 205 2.67 8.09 5.81
N CYS A 206 2.63 7.18 6.78
CA CYS A 206 1.40 6.75 7.42
C CYS A 206 1.26 7.40 8.80
N VAL A 207 0.20 8.20 9.01
CA VAL A 207 0.04 9.03 10.23
C VAL A 207 -0.04 8.19 11.50
N ASP A 208 -0.69 7.03 11.44
CA ASP A 208 -0.78 6.09 12.56
C ASP A 208 0.58 5.53 12.96
N LYS A 209 1.43 5.20 11.97
CA LYS A 209 2.79 4.72 12.20
C LYS A 209 3.68 5.80 12.73
N VAL A 210 3.66 6.99 12.12
CA VAL A 210 4.47 8.13 12.57
C VAL A 210 4.13 8.53 14.01
N LEU A 211 2.85 8.50 14.41
CA LEU A 211 2.45 8.76 15.79
C LEU A 211 2.95 7.70 16.78
N SER A 212 3.20 6.48 16.33
CA SER A 212 3.71 5.39 17.17
C SER A 212 5.24 5.33 17.22
N THR A 213 5.92 5.69 16.13
CA THR A 213 7.38 5.63 16.00
C THR A 213 8.07 6.96 16.30
N ASN A 214 7.31 8.05 16.30
CA ASN A 214 7.79 9.43 16.34
C ASN A 214 8.78 9.75 15.21
N LYS A 215 8.76 8.98 14.11
CA LYS A 215 9.62 9.20 12.94
C LYS A 215 8.79 9.13 11.67
N GLY A 216 8.98 10.08 10.76
CA GLY A 216 8.18 10.09 9.53
C GLY A 216 8.58 11.12 8.49
N HIS A 217 7.82 11.10 7.40
CA HIS A 217 7.93 12.05 6.31
C HIS A 217 7.51 13.47 6.77
N ALA A 218 8.20 14.51 6.30
CA ALA A 218 7.96 15.90 6.70
C ALA A 218 6.48 16.34 6.55
N LEU A 219 5.79 15.88 5.51
CA LEU A 219 4.36 16.18 5.31
C LEU A 219 3.45 15.56 6.38
N VAL A 220 3.79 14.39 6.92
CA VAL A 220 3.01 13.79 8.01
C VAL A 220 3.24 14.57 9.30
N LEU A 221 4.49 14.96 9.58
CA LEU A 221 4.84 15.83 10.71
C LEU A 221 4.14 17.19 10.62
N LEU A 222 4.05 17.76 9.41
CA LEU A 222 3.28 18.97 9.12
C LEU A 222 1.82 18.82 9.52
N ILE A 223 1.18 17.71 9.17
CA ILE A 223 -0.22 17.43 9.47
C ILE A 223 -0.42 17.26 10.98
N ILE A 224 0.47 16.52 11.66
CA ILE A 224 0.42 16.36 13.12
C ILE A 224 0.53 17.71 13.82
N TYR A 225 1.52 18.53 13.45
CA TYR A 225 1.69 19.88 14.01
C TYR A 225 0.45 20.74 13.78
N HIS A 226 -0.06 20.75 12.54
CA HIS A 226 -1.26 21.49 12.16
C HIS A 226 -2.45 21.13 13.05
N GLU A 227 -2.69 19.84 13.27
CA GLU A 227 -3.84 19.37 14.06
C GLU A 227 -3.71 19.65 15.56
N VAL A 228 -2.49 19.63 16.11
CA VAL A 228 -2.23 20.07 17.49
C VAL A 228 -2.45 21.59 17.63
N ALA A 229 -1.88 22.39 16.72
CA ALA A 229 -2.04 23.84 16.71
C ALA A 229 -3.53 24.26 16.61
N LYS A 230 -4.28 23.58 15.73
CA LYS A 230 -5.71 23.78 15.55
C LYS A 230 -6.52 23.52 16.82
N ARG A 231 -6.21 22.46 17.59
CA ARG A 231 -6.84 22.15 18.89
C ARG A 231 -6.50 23.14 20.00
N LEU A 232 -5.44 23.93 19.80
CA LEU A 232 -5.02 25.02 20.67
C LEU A 232 -5.56 26.38 20.20
N GLY A 233 -6.41 26.41 19.18
CA GLY A 233 -7.03 27.62 18.64
C GLY A 233 -6.12 28.41 17.69
N ILE A 234 -4.97 27.85 17.29
CA ILE A 234 -4.05 28.49 16.35
C ILE A 234 -4.37 28.00 14.94
N LEU A 235 -4.82 28.92 14.08
CA LEU A 235 -5.06 28.63 12.68
C LEU A 235 -3.74 28.67 11.90
N CYS A 236 -3.30 27.51 11.43
CA CYS A 236 -2.16 27.35 10.54
C CYS A 236 -2.66 26.94 9.14
N LEU A 237 -2.04 27.47 8.09
CA LEU A 237 -2.32 27.09 6.70
C LEU A 237 -1.08 26.51 6.05
N PRO A 238 -1.17 25.37 5.34
CA PRO A 238 -0.08 24.87 4.51
C PRO A 238 0.27 25.85 3.39
N VAL A 239 1.55 26.15 3.24
CA VAL A 239 2.09 27.00 2.16
C VAL A 239 3.36 26.36 1.58
N ALA A 240 3.62 26.61 0.30
CA ALA A 240 4.89 26.23 -0.32
C ALA A 240 5.88 27.39 -0.13
N SER A 241 7.03 27.11 0.49
CA SER A 241 8.10 28.09 0.64
C SER A 241 9.06 28.02 -0.53
N THR A 242 9.27 29.15 -1.20
CA THR A 242 10.28 29.27 -2.27
C THR A 242 11.71 29.28 -1.73
N VAL A 243 11.91 29.49 -0.43
CA VAL A 243 13.23 29.57 0.21
C VAL A 243 13.77 28.21 0.61
N GLU A 244 12.90 27.35 1.13
CA GLU A 244 13.26 26.02 1.66
C GLU A 244 12.93 24.87 0.71
N ASP A 245 12.43 25.17 -0.50
CA ASP A 245 11.92 24.19 -1.49
C ASP A 245 11.07 23.08 -0.85
N SER A 246 10.27 23.48 0.14
CA SER A 246 9.50 22.58 0.99
C SER A 246 8.21 23.23 1.48
N MET A 247 7.26 22.38 1.89
CA MET A 247 5.98 22.84 2.45
C MET A 247 6.14 23.15 3.93
N CYS A 248 5.60 24.28 4.37
CA CYS A 248 5.59 24.69 5.77
C CYS A 248 4.21 25.18 6.20
N LEU A 249 4.04 25.47 7.50
CA LEU A 249 2.80 26.04 8.03
C LEU A 249 2.95 27.54 8.21
N ARG A 250 1.93 28.29 7.80
CA ARG A 250 1.85 29.74 8.00
C ARG A 250 0.74 30.09 8.98
N HIS A 251 1.08 30.89 9.98
CA HIS A 251 0.12 31.53 10.88
C HIS A 251 0.19 33.05 10.71
N ARG A 252 -0.96 33.72 10.54
CA ARG A 252 -1.03 35.17 10.34
C ARG A 252 -1.48 35.87 11.61
N ILE A 253 -0.71 36.85 12.06
CA ILE A 253 -0.99 37.70 13.23
C ILE A 253 -1.24 39.13 12.76
N ASN A 254 -2.27 39.79 13.32
CA ASN A 254 -2.48 41.22 13.09
C ASN A 254 -1.75 42.02 14.18
N SER A 255 -0.76 42.82 13.80
CA SER A 255 -0.04 43.76 14.68
C SER A 255 -0.45 45.21 14.39
N LYS A 256 -0.10 46.12 15.32
CA LYS A 256 -0.29 47.58 15.14
C LYS A 256 0.44 48.11 13.89
N ASP A 257 1.53 47.45 13.47
CA ASP A 257 2.34 47.80 12.30
C ASP A 257 1.94 47.06 11.00
N GLY A 258 0.87 46.26 11.04
CA GLY A 258 0.40 45.46 9.91
C GLY A 258 0.31 43.96 10.22
N ALA A 259 -0.12 43.17 9.24
CA ALA A 259 -0.17 41.72 9.36
C ALA A 259 1.25 41.14 9.27
N VAL A 260 1.60 40.26 10.21
CA VAL A 260 2.87 39.53 10.26
C VAL A 260 2.59 38.04 10.10
N ASP A 261 3.29 37.40 9.17
CA ASP A 261 3.21 35.96 8.96
C ASP A 261 4.34 35.25 9.75
N ILE A 262 4.00 34.22 10.50
CA ILE A 262 4.91 33.28 11.15
C ILE A 262 4.95 32.01 10.30
N LEU A 263 6.13 31.62 9.84
CA LEU A 263 6.37 30.36 9.16
C LEU A 263 6.89 29.33 10.14
N ILE A 264 6.38 28.11 10.08
CA ILE A 264 6.71 27.02 10.99
C ILE A 264 7.21 25.84 10.16
N SER A 265 8.46 25.44 10.41
CA SER A 265 9.06 24.28 9.75
C SER A 265 8.47 22.98 10.31
N PRO A 266 8.04 22.04 9.44
CA PRO A 266 7.50 20.76 9.89
C PRO A 266 8.58 19.76 10.33
N ILE A 267 9.87 20.05 10.13
CA ILE A 267 10.97 19.14 10.47
C ILE A 267 11.38 19.29 11.94
N ASN A 268 11.29 20.51 12.48
CA ASN A 268 11.79 20.83 13.82
C ASN A 268 10.87 21.77 14.62
N GLY A 269 9.69 22.11 14.07
CA GLY A 269 8.71 23.00 14.68
C GLY A 269 9.20 24.44 14.88
N ALA A 270 10.33 24.84 14.29
CA ALA A 270 10.88 26.18 14.46
C ALA A 270 9.97 27.20 13.78
N ALA A 271 9.53 28.18 14.56
CA ALA A 271 8.81 29.35 14.08
C ALA A 271 9.79 30.47 13.70
N SER A 272 9.62 31.10 12.53
CA SER A 272 10.42 32.26 12.13
C SER A 272 10.25 33.42 13.11
N LYS A 273 11.33 34.17 13.37
CA LYS A 273 11.24 35.46 14.07
C LYS A 273 10.52 36.45 13.15
N GLU A 274 9.66 37.31 13.72
CA GLU A 274 9.03 38.47 13.05
C GLU A 274 9.92 39.01 11.92
N MET A 275 9.60 38.65 10.67
CA MET A 275 10.22 39.34 9.54
C MET A 275 9.46 40.65 9.40
N SER A 276 10.07 41.75 9.85
CA SER A 276 9.60 43.07 9.45
C SER A 276 9.80 43.17 7.93
N PHE A 277 8.69 43.25 7.21
CA PHE A 277 8.60 43.23 5.75
C PHE A 277 9.21 44.49 5.11
N SER A 278 10.55 44.58 5.06
CA SER A 278 11.23 45.45 4.10
C SER A 278 11.96 44.67 3.00
N ASP A 279 12.31 43.39 3.20
CA ASP A 279 13.14 42.62 2.24
C ASP A 279 12.63 41.22 1.85
N TYR A 280 11.51 40.73 2.41
CA TYR A 280 10.89 39.45 2.02
C TYR A 280 9.55 39.73 1.33
N ASP A 281 9.28 39.12 0.17
CA ASP A 281 8.02 39.30 -0.53
C ASP A 281 7.07 38.13 -0.23
N SER A 282 6.07 38.37 0.64
CA SER A 282 5.04 37.38 0.99
C SER A 282 4.10 37.05 -0.19
N SER A 283 4.26 37.74 -1.33
CA SER A 283 3.58 37.40 -2.57
C SER A 283 4.09 36.11 -3.23
N LEU A 284 5.21 35.55 -2.75
CA LEU A 284 5.83 34.33 -3.28
C LEU A 284 5.36 33.03 -2.60
N ASP A 285 4.72 33.10 -1.43
CA ASP A 285 4.22 31.91 -0.72
C ASP A 285 2.79 31.60 -1.16
N TYR A 286 2.63 30.50 -1.89
CA TYR A 286 1.31 30.06 -2.38
C TYR A 286 0.66 29.09 -1.39
N PHE A 287 -0.62 29.32 -1.10
CA PHE A 287 -1.45 28.39 -0.33
C PHE A 287 -1.44 27.02 -1.01
N VAL A 288 -1.20 25.96 -0.24
CA VAL A 288 -1.21 24.58 -0.73
C VAL A 288 -2.55 23.94 -0.34
N PRO A 289 -3.42 23.62 -1.32
CA PRO A 289 -4.62 22.83 -1.08
C PRO A 289 -4.31 21.47 -0.45
N ALA A 290 -5.20 20.99 0.43
CA ALA A 290 -5.10 19.65 1.03
C ALA A 290 -4.87 18.53 0.00
N LYS A 291 -5.52 18.62 -1.16
CA LYS A 291 -5.35 17.67 -2.27
C LYS A 291 -3.88 17.51 -2.66
N ASP A 292 -3.14 18.61 -2.75
CA ASP A 292 -1.77 18.61 -3.25
C ASP A 292 -0.81 18.00 -2.22
N ILE A 293 -1.07 18.20 -0.93
CA ILE A 293 -0.36 17.52 0.16
C ILE A 293 -0.53 15.99 0.05
N PHE A 294 -1.76 15.52 -0.17
CA PHE A 294 -2.03 14.09 -0.33
C PHE A 294 -1.44 13.52 -1.61
N MET A 295 -1.40 14.30 -2.70
CA MET A 295 -0.72 13.91 -3.93
C MET A 295 0.79 13.75 -3.71
N GLU A 296 1.44 14.64 -2.95
CA GLU A 296 2.86 14.49 -2.62
C GLU A 296 3.13 13.26 -1.75
N LEU A 297 2.26 12.96 -0.78
CA LEU A 297 2.35 11.69 -0.03
C LEU A 297 2.20 10.47 -0.94
N ALA A 298 1.24 10.51 -1.88
CA ALA A 298 1.05 9.42 -2.84
C ALA A 298 2.26 9.26 -3.79
N LYS A 299 2.86 10.36 -4.26
CA LYS A 299 4.10 10.31 -5.07
C LYS A 299 5.24 9.67 -4.30
N TYR A 300 5.44 10.09 -3.06
CA TYR A 300 6.43 9.47 -2.18
C TYR A 300 6.20 7.96 -2.06
N LEU A 301 4.95 7.51 -1.86
CA LEU A 301 4.60 6.09 -1.79
C LEU A 301 4.76 5.32 -3.12
N ILE A 302 4.54 5.97 -4.26
CA ILE A 302 4.79 5.40 -5.60
C ILE A 302 6.29 5.18 -5.83
N GLU A 303 7.13 6.05 -5.26
CA GLU A 303 8.59 6.01 -5.37
C GLU A 303 9.26 5.19 -4.25
N CYS A 304 8.54 4.94 -3.15
CA CYS A 304 8.96 4.04 -2.07
C CYS A 304 9.22 2.63 -2.63
N ARG A 305 10.35 2.03 -2.22
CA ARG A 305 10.83 0.69 -2.63
C ARG A 305 11.47 0.60 -4.03
N LEU A 306 11.82 1.72 -4.66
CA LEU A 306 12.53 1.71 -5.94
C LEU A 306 14.00 1.22 -5.91
N PRO A 307 14.81 1.34 -4.83
CA PRO A 307 16.16 0.83 -4.90
C PRO A 307 16.15 -0.68 -4.59
N LEU A 308 16.49 -1.49 -5.61
CA LEU A 308 17.25 -2.76 -5.56
C LEU A 308 16.69 -3.94 -6.37
N CYS A 309 15.44 -3.93 -6.88
CA CYS A 309 14.98 -4.99 -7.81
C CYS A 309 13.68 -4.63 -8.55
N GLU A 310 13.60 -4.86 -9.87
CA GLU A 310 12.33 -4.86 -10.62
C GLU A 310 11.46 -6.10 -10.32
N SER A 311 11.19 -6.37 -9.05
CA SER A 311 10.33 -7.46 -8.64
C SER A 311 8.88 -7.17 -9.05
N ILE A 312 8.09 -8.21 -9.31
CA ILE A 312 6.66 -8.01 -9.60
C ILE A 312 5.91 -7.44 -8.40
N VAL A 313 6.37 -7.74 -7.18
CA VAL A 313 5.81 -7.20 -5.94
C VAL A 313 5.98 -5.67 -5.90
N ASN A 314 7.14 -5.16 -6.32
CA ASN A 314 7.38 -3.72 -6.44
C ASN A 314 6.49 -3.09 -7.53
N LYS A 315 6.24 -3.82 -8.63
CA LYS A 315 5.36 -3.36 -9.72
C LYS A 315 3.89 -3.28 -9.28
N GLU A 316 3.39 -4.29 -8.56
CA GLU A 316 2.04 -4.29 -7.97
C GLU A 316 1.90 -3.19 -6.91
N HIS A 317 2.92 -2.98 -6.08
CA HIS A 317 2.95 -1.90 -5.09
C HIS A 317 2.89 -0.51 -5.74
N ARG A 318 3.65 -0.30 -6.82
CA ARG A 318 3.59 0.94 -7.59
C ARG A 318 2.18 1.16 -8.15
N LEU A 319 1.59 0.16 -8.80
CA LEU A 319 0.22 0.26 -9.33
C LEU A 319 -0.80 0.58 -8.24
N HIS A 320 -0.65 -0.04 -7.06
CA HIS A 320 -1.50 0.18 -5.90
C HIS A 320 -1.55 1.66 -5.48
N PHE A 321 -0.42 2.37 -5.47
CA PHE A 321 -0.39 3.78 -5.12
C PHE A 321 -0.67 4.73 -6.30
N VAL A 322 -0.39 4.33 -7.54
CA VAL A 322 -0.90 5.07 -8.71
C VAL A 322 -2.43 5.04 -8.72
N ARG A 323 -3.06 3.94 -8.29
CA ARG A 323 -4.51 3.86 -8.12
C ARG A 323 -5.02 4.84 -7.05
N LEU A 324 -4.31 4.98 -5.93
CA LEU A 324 -4.62 6.01 -4.92
C LEU A 324 -4.52 7.42 -5.53
N ALA A 325 -3.46 7.70 -6.29
CA ALA A 325 -3.28 8.99 -6.97
C ALA A 325 -4.45 9.31 -7.92
N CYS A 326 -5.00 8.32 -8.63
CA CYS A 326 -6.21 8.50 -9.45
C CYS A 326 -7.43 8.97 -8.62
N ILE A 327 -7.58 8.45 -7.40
CA ILE A 327 -8.67 8.82 -6.49
C ILE A 327 -8.47 10.25 -5.98
N ILE A 328 -7.25 10.57 -5.53
CA ILE A 328 -6.89 11.90 -5.02
C ILE A 328 -7.04 12.97 -6.12
N SER A 329 -6.59 12.66 -7.34
CA SER A 329 -6.68 13.54 -8.50
C SER A 329 -8.12 13.71 -9.02
N SER A 330 -9.02 12.78 -8.67
CA SER A 330 -10.34 12.60 -9.29
C SER A 330 -10.22 12.37 -10.79
N GLY A 331 -9.29 11.50 -11.20
CA GLY A 331 -9.04 11.15 -12.60
C GLY A 331 -8.29 12.19 -13.42
N LYS A 332 -8.01 13.37 -12.85
CA LYS A 332 -7.31 14.46 -13.53
C LYS A 332 -5.80 14.20 -13.60
N ASP A 333 -5.11 15.03 -14.37
CA ASP A 333 -3.65 15.09 -14.39
C ASP A 333 -2.96 13.85 -15.01
N GLY A 334 -3.64 13.12 -15.89
CA GLY A 334 -3.06 11.97 -16.62
C GLY A 334 -2.83 10.70 -15.77
N THR A 335 -3.19 10.74 -14.48
CA THR A 335 -3.00 9.63 -13.53
C THR A 335 -3.70 8.33 -13.94
N VAL A 336 -4.90 8.43 -14.54
CA VAL A 336 -5.65 7.26 -15.06
C VAL A 336 -4.94 6.63 -16.26
N GLU A 337 -4.34 7.44 -17.13
CA GLU A 337 -3.56 6.95 -18.26
C GLU A 337 -2.28 6.24 -17.78
N GLU A 338 -1.59 6.82 -16.79
CA GLU A 338 -0.42 6.17 -16.16
C GLU A 338 -0.80 4.82 -15.53
N TYR A 339 -1.89 4.79 -14.74
CA TYR A 339 -2.40 3.55 -14.14
C TYR A 339 -2.72 2.51 -15.20
N ALA A 340 -3.48 2.89 -16.23
CA ALA A 340 -3.89 1.97 -17.29
C ALA A 340 -2.70 1.48 -18.12
N ARG A 341 -1.69 2.33 -18.37
CA ARG A 341 -0.47 1.94 -19.07
C ARG A 341 0.32 0.91 -18.27
N GLY A 342 0.43 1.11 -16.95
CA GLY A 342 1.03 0.14 -16.06
C GLY A 342 0.25 -1.19 -16.03
N CYS A 343 -1.08 -1.14 -15.87
CA CYS A 343 -1.95 -2.31 -15.91
C CYS A 343 -1.81 -3.07 -17.23
N ASN A 344 -1.83 -2.36 -18.37
CA ASN A 344 -1.63 -2.94 -19.70
C ASN A 344 -0.25 -3.56 -19.83
N HIS A 345 0.81 -2.87 -19.41
CA HIS A 345 2.17 -3.38 -19.50
C HIS A 345 2.35 -4.67 -18.70
N PHE A 346 1.93 -4.69 -17.43
CA PHE A 346 2.10 -5.85 -16.55
C PHE A 346 1.04 -6.94 -16.75
N GLY A 347 -0.13 -6.61 -17.31
CA GLY A 347 -1.24 -7.54 -17.49
C GLY A 347 -2.04 -7.83 -16.21
N TYR A 348 -2.06 -6.89 -15.25
CA TYR A 348 -2.82 -7.00 -14.00
C TYR A 348 -3.86 -5.89 -13.91
N GLN A 349 -4.94 -6.14 -13.13
CA GLN A 349 -5.99 -5.15 -12.85
C GLN A 349 -6.61 -4.51 -14.12
N LEU A 350 -6.56 -5.22 -15.26
CA LEU A 350 -7.03 -4.72 -16.56
C LEU A 350 -8.51 -4.32 -16.52
N GLU A 351 -9.35 -5.08 -15.82
CA GLU A 351 -10.77 -4.76 -15.68
C GLU A 351 -10.99 -3.42 -14.96
N GLN A 352 -10.20 -3.12 -13.93
CA GLN A 352 -10.23 -1.83 -13.23
C GLN A 352 -9.76 -0.70 -14.15
N ALA A 353 -8.65 -0.88 -14.85
CA ALA A 353 -8.15 0.09 -15.81
C ALA A 353 -9.18 0.40 -16.92
N ILE A 354 -9.81 -0.64 -17.49
CA ILE A 354 -10.87 -0.49 -18.50
C ILE A 354 -12.06 0.30 -17.93
N THR A 355 -12.45 0.03 -16.68
CA THR A 355 -13.57 0.71 -16.02
C THR A 355 -13.29 2.19 -15.83
N LEU A 356 -12.09 2.54 -15.37
CA LEU A 356 -11.67 3.93 -15.16
C LEU A 356 -11.50 4.71 -16.47
N LEU A 357 -10.89 4.10 -17.49
CA LEU A 357 -10.75 4.73 -18.80
C LEU A 357 -12.12 5.03 -19.42
N LYS A 358 -13.10 4.14 -19.24
CA LYS A 358 -14.48 4.36 -19.69
C LYS A 358 -15.17 5.48 -18.92
N SER A 359 -14.98 5.58 -17.59
CA SER A 359 -15.61 6.64 -16.79
C SER A 359 -15.12 8.04 -17.15
N GLU A 360 -13.86 8.17 -17.57
CA GLU A 360 -13.27 9.43 -18.02
C GLU A 360 -13.61 9.79 -19.49
N ASN A 361 -14.42 8.98 -20.19
CA ASN A 361 -14.73 9.14 -21.62
C ASN A 361 -13.49 9.22 -22.54
N LEU A 362 -12.39 8.60 -22.14
CA LEU A 362 -11.16 8.56 -22.94
C LEU A 362 -11.34 7.57 -24.09
N GLN A 363 -11.60 8.07 -25.30
CA GLN A 363 -11.52 7.30 -26.55
C GLN A 363 -10.05 7.14 -26.95
N ASP A 364 -9.32 6.38 -26.14
CA ASP A 364 -7.87 6.25 -26.17
C ASP A 364 -7.45 4.91 -26.80
N PRO A 365 -6.45 4.87 -27.72
CA PRO A 365 -5.79 3.63 -28.12
C PRO A 365 -5.48 2.66 -26.96
N LEU A 366 -5.11 3.20 -25.80
CA LEU A 366 -4.81 2.42 -24.59
C LEU A 366 -6.02 1.62 -24.08
N LEU A 367 -7.23 2.15 -24.19
CA LEU A 367 -8.45 1.42 -23.82
C LEU A 367 -8.63 0.18 -24.71
N ILE A 368 -8.39 0.32 -26.01
CA ILE A 368 -8.49 -0.79 -26.96
C ILE A 368 -7.43 -1.86 -26.64
N GLU A 369 -6.20 -1.45 -26.35
CA GLU A 369 -5.12 -2.36 -25.94
C GLU A 369 -5.48 -3.12 -24.66
N CYS A 370 -5.96 -2.43 -23.62
CA CYS A 370 -6.41 -3.05 -22.38
C CYS A 370 -7.53 -4.07 -22.62
N ILE A 371 -8.56 -3.71 -23.41
CA ILE A 371 -9.68 -4.61 -23.74
C ILE A 371 -9.19 -5.84 -24.49
N LYS A 372 -8.29 -5.66 -25.47
CA LYS A 372 -7.73 -6.76 -26.25
C LYS A 372 -6.94 -7.70 -25.33
N LYS A 373 -6.03 -7.17 -24.52
CA LYS A 373 -5.21 -7.97 -23.60
C LYS A 373 -6.06 -8.70 -22.56
N TYR A 374 -7.10 -8.06 -22.04
CA TYR A 374 -8.07 -8.70 -21.15
C TYR A 374 -8.82 -9.84 -21.86
N SER A 375 -9.26 -9.64 -23.10
CA SER A 375 -9.93 -10.69 -23.88
C SER A 375 -9.02 -11.88 -24.19
N ASP A 376 -7.74 -11.61 -24.51
CA ASP A 376 -6.72 -12.64 -24.72
C ASP A 376 -6.50 -13.46 -23.43
N GLN A 377 -6.49 -12.79 -22.27
CA GLN A 377 -6.41 -13.44 -20.96
C GLN A 377 -7.61 -14.33 -20.66
N GLN A 378 -8.84 -13.85 -20.88
CA GLN A 378 -10.05 -14.66 -20.70
C GLN A 378 -10.09 -15.86 -21.64
N THR A 379 -9.60 -15.68 -22.87
CA THR A 379 -9.47 -16.77 -23.85
C THR A 379 -8.45 -17.81 -23.39
N ALA A 380 -7.33 -17.38 -22.78
CA ALA A 380 -6.33 -18.28 -22.23
C ALA A 380 -6.84 -19.09 -21.03
N ILE A 381 -7.66 -18.48 -20.16
CA ILE A 381 -8.34 -19.19 -19.06
C ILE A 381 -9.29 -20.27 -19.62
N ALA A 382 -10.11 -19.90 -20.62
CA ALA A 382 -11.09 -20.81 -21.21
C ALA A 382 -10.48 -21.98 -21.99
N ASN A 383 -9.32 -21.78 -22.63
CA ASN A 383 -8.67 -22.77 -23.49
C ASN A 383 -7.54 -23.54 -22.78
N SER A 384 -7.58 -23.68 -21.46
CA SER A 384 -6.54 -24.41 -20.73
C SER A 384 -6.56 -25.91 -21.09
N GLU A 385 -5.43 -26.40 -21.62
CA GLU A 385 -5.30 -27.78 -22.12
C GLU A 385 -4.54 -28.67 -21.12
N ILE A 386 -4.98 -29.92 -20.99
CA ILE A 386 -4.24 -30.93 -20.22
C ILE A 386 -2.88 -31.18 -20.88
N HIS A 387 -1.82 -31.15 -20.08
CA HIS A 387 -0.45 -31.37 -20.51
C HIS A 387 0.08 -32.69 -19.95
N GLY A 388 0.39 -33.63 -20.86
CA GLY A 388 1.09 -34.86 -20.49
C GLY A 388 2.55 -34.59 -20.14
N ARG A 389 3.11 -35.37 -19.19
CA ARG A 389 4.52 -35.24 -18.82
C ARG A 389 5.40 -35.79 -19.94
N LEU A 390 6.48 -35.08 -20.24
CA LEU A 390 7.47 -35.55 -21.21
C LEU A 390 8.43 -36.53 -20.52
N PRO A 391 8.78 -37.68 -21.14
CA PRO A 391 9.62 -38.70 -20.49
C PRO A 391 11.01 -38.24 -20.04
N TRP A 392 11.49 -37.10 -20.56
CA TRP A 392 12.84 -36.58 -20.30
C TRP A 392 12.88 -35.38 -19.36
N THR A 393 11.75 -34.90 -18.83
CA THR A 393 11.75 -33.79 -17.86
C THR A 393 12.17 -34.29 -16.47
N LYS A 394 13.14 -33.61 -15.85
CA LYS A 394 13.66 -33.99 -14.54
C LYS A 394 12.85 -33.52 -13.34
N TYR A 395 12.07 -32.45 -13.48
CA TYR A 395 11.37 -31.82 -12.36
C TYR A 395 9.86 -31.78 -12.57
N ALA A 396 9.10 -31.67 -11.49
CA ALA A 396 7.64 -31.62 -11.48
C ALA A 396 7.15 -30.38 -10.73
N ALA A 397 5.90 -30.00 -10.98
CA ALA A 397 5.23 -28.93 -10.27
C ALA A 397 5.31 -29.11 -8.75
N GLY A 398 5.54 -28.01 -8.04
CA GLY A 398 5.58 -27.92 -6.58
C GLY A 398 6.94 -28.19 -5.95
N LEU A 399 7.94 -28.68 -6.71
CA LEU A 399 9.30 -28.86 -6.21
C LEU A 399 9.96 -27.51 -5.94
N VAL A 400 10.60 -27.42 -4.77
CA VAL A 400 11.39 -26.25 -4.35
C VAL A 400 12.81 -26.43 -4.87
N MET A 401 13.32 -25.41 -5.54
CA MET A 401 14.59 -25.42 -6.25
C MET A 401 15.49 -24.30 -5.75
N ILE A 402 16.80 -24.54 -5.80
CA ILE A 402 17.86 -23.54 -5.62
C ILE A 402 18.28 -23.07 -7.02
N TYR A 403 18.20 -21.77 -7.26
CA TYR A 403 18.62 -21.16 -8.52
C TYR A 403 20.13 -20.94 -8.56
N LYS A 404 20.80 -21.50 -9.58
CA LYS A 404 22.26 -21.45 -9.80
C LYS A 404 22.68 -20.35 -10.79
N GLY A 405 22.05 -19.18 -10.72
CA GLY A 405 22.41 -18.06 -11.60
C GLY A 405 23.90 -17.70 -11.54
N GLU A 406 24.43 -17.15 -12.62
CA GLU A 406 25.72 -16.45 -12.58
C GLU A 406 25.47 -15.02 -12.07
N GLU A 407 26.31 -14.52 -11.17
CA GLU A 407 26.43 -13.08 -10.92
C GLU A 407 26.88 -12.44 -12.24
N THR A 408 25.97 -11.77 -12.94
CA THR A 408 26.40 -10.94 -14.06
C THR A 408 26.94 -9.63 -13.49
N GLU A 409 28.04 -9.09 -14.04
CA GLU A 409 28.66 -7.81 -13.59
C GLU A 409 27.68 -6.61 -13.53
N ASP A 410 26.48 -6.73 -14.11
CA ASP A 410 25.39 -5.75 -13.99
C ASP A 410 24.68 -5.77 -12.62
N ASP A 411 24.89 -6.79 -11.77
CA ASP A 411 24.33 -6.88 -10.42
C ASP A 411 25.12 -6.04 -9.39
N VAL A 412 26.26 -5.44 -9.77
CA VAL A 412 27.17 -4.69 -8.86
C VAL A 412 27.17 -3.17 -9.09
N VAL A 413 26.32 -2.61 -9.96
CA VAL A 413 26.26 -1.14 -10.10
C VAL A 413 25.37 -0.53 -9.02
N GLU A 414 25.97 -0.35 -7.85
CA GLU A 414 25.68 0.80 -7.00
C GLU A 414 25.83 2.09 -7.83
N ASN A 415 24.86 3.00 -7.67
CA ASN A 415 24.99 4.42 -7.96
C ASN A 415 25.17 4.83 -9.44
N LYS A 416 24.05 5.03 -10.14
CA LYS A 416 23.68 6.36 -10.67
C LYS A 416 22.28 6.36 -11.26
N VAL A 417 21.45 7.22 -10.68
CA VAL A 417 20.18 7.71 -11.23
C VAL A 417 20.37 8.09 -12.70
N ASN A 418 19.59 7.49 -13.58
CA ASN A 418 19.17 8.16 -14.79
C ASN A 418 17.74 7.75 -15.15
N VAL A 419 16.85 8.73 -14.92
CA VAL A 419 15.49 8.79 -15.43
C VAL A 419 15.56 8.87 -16.95
N ASN A 420 15.42 7.71 -17.60
CA ASN A 420 14.93 7.51 -18.96
C ASN A 420 15.41 6.14 -19.45
N CYS A 421 14.52 5.15 -19.49
CA CYS A 421 14.80 3.90 -20.18
C CYS A 421 13.56 3.43 -20.97
N THR A 422 13.63 3.66 -22.28
CA THR A 422 12.67 3.24 -23.31
C THR A 422 13.00 1.85 -23.90
N ASN A 423 13.74 0.98 -23.23
CA ASN A 423 14.11 -0.34 -23.78
C ASN A 423 13.88 -1.47 -22.76
N ALA A 424 12.66 -2.01 -22.71
CA ALA A 424 12.20 -2.99 -21.72
C ALA A 424 12.29 -4.46 -22.15
N GLU A 425 13.23 -4.85 -23.03
CA GLU A 425 13.32 -6.24 -23.51
C GLU A 425 14.55 -7.04 -23.07
N LYS A 426 15.49 -6.48 -22.29
CA LYS A 426 16.74 -7.21 -21.93
C LYS A 426 16.99 -7.53 -20.46
N HIS A 427 16.21 -7.04 -19.52
CA HIS A 427 16.45 -7.28 -18.09
C HIS A 427 15.26 -7.97 -17.41
N ARG A 428 14.99 -9.23 -17.76
CA ARG A 428 14.20 -10.09 -16.85
C ARG A 428 15.14 -10.55 -15.73
N HIS A 429 15.16 -9.82 -14.63
CA HIS A 429 15.90 -10.20 -13.42
C HIS A 429 15.42 -11.58 -12.93
N LYS A 430 16.20 -12.61 -13.25
CA LYS A 430 16.08 -13.95 -12.68
C LYS A 430 16.67 -13.82 -11.28
N GLY A 431 15.96 -14.24 -10.24
CA GLY A 431 16.29 -13.93 -8.84
C GLY A 431 17.76 -14.16 -8.46
N PRO A 432 18.23 -13.65 -7.31
CA PRO A 432 19.65 -13.70 -6.95
C PRO A 432 20.18 -15.14 -6.97
N PRO A 433 21.45 -15.36 -7.33
CA PRO A 433 22.11 -16.66 -7.18
C PRO A 433 21.92 -17.21 -5.75
N GLY A 434 21.59 -18.49 -5.64
CA GLY A 434 21.23 -19.11 -4.35
C GLY A 434 19.79 -18.84 -3.89
N GLY A 435 19.03 -18.03 -4.62
CA GLY A 435 17.62 -17.77 -4.36
C GLY A 435 16.74 -19.02 -4.55
N LEU A 436 15.65 -19.08 -3.79
CA LEU A 436 14.67 -20.15 -3.86
C LEU A 436 13.60 -19.86 -4.93
N CYS A 437 13.19 -20.90 -5.66
CA CYS A 437 12.05 -20.84 -6.55
C CYS A 437 11.25 -22.15 -6.53
N VAL A 438 10.01 -22.11 -6.98
CA VAL A 438 9.12 -23.28 -7.06
C VAL A 438 8.78 -23.55 -8.52
N VAL A 439 8.89 -24.80 -8.94
CA VAL A 439 8.48 -25.23 -10.30
C VAL A 439 6.96 -25.18 -10.39
N VAL A 440 6.43 -24.45 -11.36
CA VAL A 440 4.99 -24.40 -11.65
C VAL A 440 4.64 -25.33 -12.80
N SER A 441 5.38 -25.27 -13.90
CA SER A 441 5.12 -26.11 -15.09
C SER A 441 6.31 -26.15 -16.04
N VAL A 442 6.26 -27.04 -17.03
CA VAL A 442 7.23 -27.11 -18.14
C VAL A 442 6.83 -26.11 -19.23
N HIS A 443 7.76 -25.27 -19.68
CA HIS A 443 7.52 -24.22 -20.68
C HIS A 443 7.82 -24.67 -22.12
N ASN A 444 9.00 -25.24 -22.38
CA ASN A 444 9.48 -25.52 -23.75
C ASN A 444 9.61 -27.00 -24.06
N ARG A 445 9.16 -27.38 -25.27
CA ARG A 445 9.16 -28.75 -25.82
C ARG A 445 10.12 -28.90 -27.00
N CYS A 446 11.35 -28.33 -26.99
CA CYS A 446 12.26 -28.66 -28.10
C CYS A 446 12.75 -30.10 -27.97
N GLN A 447 12.37 -30.96 -28.91
CA GLN A 447 12.93 -32.30 -29.05
C GLN A 447 14.42 -32.28 -29.45
N CYS A 448 14.92 -31.12 -29.91
CA CYS A 448 16.24 -30.94 -30.49
C CYS A 448 17.37 -30.79 -29.45
N CYS A 449 17.09 -30.10 -28.34
CA CYS A 449 18.02 -29.86 -27.25
C CYS A 449 17.46 -30.56 -26.01
N ARG A 450 18.16 -31.56 -25.49
CA ARG A 450 17.74 -32.41 -24.35
C ARG A 450 17.61 -31.67 -23.01
N GLY A 451 17.39 -30.36 -23.01
CA GLY A 451 17.13 -29.54 -21.83
C GLY A 451 15.71 -28.99 -21.89
N ALA A 452 14.95 -29.18 -20.80
CA ALA A 452 13.66 -28.54 -20.62
C ALA A 452 13.82 -27.15 -20.00
N ASP A 453 12.92 -26.24 -20.33
CA ASP A 453 12.74 -25.01 -19.56
C ASP A 453 11.47 -25.14 -18.71
N TYR A 454 11.51 -24.59 -17.50
CA TYR A 454 10.41 -24.63 -16.54
C TYR A 454 9.98 -23.21 -16.20
N TRP A 455 8.67 -23.01 -16.12
CA TRP A 455 8.11 -21.86 -15.44
C TRP A 455 8.32 -22.02 -13.94
N VAL A 456 9.02 -21.07 -13.35
CA VAL A 456 9.28 -21.06 -11.92
C VAL A 456 8.82 -19.75 -11.30
N LEU A 457 8.34 -19.85 -10.06
CA LEU A 457 7.97 -18.71 -9.22
C LEU A 457 9.06 -18.49 -8.18
N PHE A 458 9.70 -17.33 -8.22
CA PHE A 458 10.71 -16.93 -7.24
C PHE A 458 10.07 -16.31 -5.99
N ASP A 459 10.85 -16.29 -4.91
CA ASP A 459 10.46 -15.65 -3.65
C ASP A 459 10.14 -14.16 -3.81
N ASN A 460 10.89 -13.45 -4.66
CA ASN A 460 10.66 -12.04 -4.98
C ASN A 460 9.42 -11.79 -5.85
N GLY A 461 8.60 -12.79 -6.14
CA GLY A 461 7.41 -12.62 -6.99
C GLY A 461 7.63 -12.91 -8.46
N ASN A 462 8.86 -12.96 -8.96
CA ASN A 462 9.11 -13.10 -10.39
C ASN A 462 8.68 -14.49 -10.89
N PHE A 463 7.88 -14.48 -11.96
CA PHE A 463 7.42 -15.69 -12.64
C PHE A 463 8.08 -15.78 -14.02
N VAL A 464 9.09 -16.64 -14.16
CA VAL A 464 9.97 -16.66 -15.34
C VAL A 464 10.31 -18.08 -15.79
N SER A 465 10.66 -18.20 -17.07
CA SER A 465 11.18 -19.44 -17.64
C SER A 465 12.68 -19.60 -17.31
N VAL A 466 13.02 -20.73 -16.70
CA VAL A 466 14.39 -21.09 -16.30
C VAL A 466 14.77 -22.45 -16.87
N ASN A 467 15.98 -22.53 -17.42
CA ASN A 467 16.51 -23.76 -17.96
C ASN A 467 16.81 -24.78 -16.85
N GLU A 468 16.53 -26.06 -17.10
CA GLU A 468 16.76 -27.17 -16.18
C GLU A 468 18.16 -27.18 -15.56
N GLY A 469 19.21 -26.87 -16.32
CA GLY A 469 20.60 -26.91 -15.86
C GLY A 469 20.97 -25.82 -14.86
N ARG A 470 20.13 -24.79 -14.69
CA ARG A 470 20.33 -23.68 -13.76
C ARG A 470 19.60 -23.87 -12.43
N MET A 471 19.07 -25.06 -12.18
CA MET A 471 18.29 -25.35 -10.97
C MET A 471 18.75 -26.65 -10.36
N GLU A 472 18.74 -26.69 -9.03
CA GLU A 472 18.96 -27.90 -8.24
C GLU A 472 17.84 -28.07 -7.24
N LEU A 473 17.41 -29.31 -7.03
CA LEU A 473 16.36 -29.63 -6.07
C LEU A 473 16.82 -29.29 -4.65
N HIS A 474 16.00 -28.55 -3.90
CA HIS A 474 16.29 -28.25 -2.51
C HIS A 474 16.24 -29.54 -1.67
N PRO A 475 17.26 -29.83 -0.83
CA PRO A 475 17.41 -31.16 -0.21
C PRO A 475 16.28 -31.53 0.77
N VAL A 476 15.66 -30.54 1.42
CA VAL A 476 14.61 -30.76 2.44
C VAL A 476 13.31 -30.02 2.11
N GLY A 477 13.27 -29.24 1.02
CA GLY A 477 12.25 -28.21 0.80
C GLY A 477 12.45 -26.95 1.66
N ALA A 478 11.78 -25.86 1.26
CA ALA A 478 11.76 -24.59 1.98
C ALA A 478 10.50 -23.81 1.60
N VAL A 479 9.96 -23.03 2.53
CA VAL A 479 8.85 -22.12 2.27
C VAL A 479 9.39 -20.87 1.57
N ILE A 480 8.74 -20.45 0.48
CA ILE A 480 8.93 -19.14 -0.14
C ILE A 480 7.83 -18.18 0.34
N ASN A 481 8.22 -16.95 0.64
CA ASN A 481 7.39 -15.85 1.12
C ASN A 481 6.81 -15.04 -0.05
N ASN A 482 6.03 -15.72 -0.90
CA ASN A 482 5.38 -15.11 -2.05
C ASN A 482 3.88 -15.42 -2.08
N PRO A 483 2.99 -14.44 -1.88
CA PRO A 483 1.54 -14.66 -1.89
C PRO A 483 1.02 -15.31 -3.18
N ARG A 484 1.66 -15.06 -4.33
CA ARG A 484 1.22 -15.60 -5.64
C ARG A 484 1.37 -17.11 -5.74
N ILE A 485 2.05 -17.75 -4.79
CA ILE A 485 2.10 -19.21 -4.69
C ILE A 485 0.70 -19.82 -4.61
N GLY A 486 -0.25 -19.12 -3.98
CA GLY A 486 -1.64 -19.56 -3.82
C GLY A 486 -2.42 -19.65 -5.13
N ILE A 487 -1.96 -19.00 -6.21
CA ILE A 487 -2.56 -19.16 -7.55
C ILE A 487 -2.41 -20.61 -8.02
N PHE A 488 -1.30 -21.26 -7.67
CA PHE A 488 -0.88 -22.55 -8.24
C PHE A 488 -0.94 -23.70 -7.24
N PHE A 489 -0.76 -23.41 -5.95
CA PHE A 489 -0.57 -24.42 -4.92
C PHE A 489 -1.52 -24.22 -3.76
N GLU A 490 -2.03 -25.34 -3.23
CA GLU A 490 -2.98 -25.34 -2.13
C GLU A 490 -2.27 -25.27 -0.77
N ARG A 491 -1.14 -25.95 -0.59
CA ARG A 491 -0.44 -26.00 0.71
C ARG A 491 1.02 -26.42 0.58
N PHE A 492 1.80 -26.15 1.61
CA PHE A 492 3.15 -26.71 1.76
C PHE A 492 3.11 -27.91 2.70
N ASN A 493 3.71 -29.04 2.32
CA ASN A 493 3.67 -30.28 3.12
C ASN A 493 4.94 -30.52 3.97
N GLY A 494 5.78 -29.50 4.12
CA GLY A 494 7.08 -29.60 4.79
C GLY A 494 8.26 -29.87 3.84
N CYS A 495 8.00 -30.35 2.62
CA CYS A 495 9.06 -30.66 1.64
C CYS A 495 8.81 -30.04 0.27
N ARG A 496 7.55 -29.96 -0.17
CA ARG A 496 7.16 -29.39 -1.46
C ARG A 496 5.82 -28.70 -1.35
N TYR A 497 5.48 -27.94 -2.37
CA TYR A 497 4.13 -27.41 -2.54
C TYR A 497 3.23 -28.45 -3.21
N ILE A 498 2.02 -28.59 -2.69
CA ILE A 498 0.97 -29.43 -3.26
C ILE A 498 0.17 -28.58 -4.25
N PRO A 499 0.13 -28.95 -5.54
CA PRO A 499 -0.67 -28.26 -6.55
C PRO A 499 -2.15 -28.14 -6.13
N ASN A 500 -2.82 -27.05 -6.49
CA ASN A 500 -4.27 -26.94 -6.35
C ASN A 500 -4.99 -27.79 -7.42
N ALA A 501 -6.32 -27.89 -7.33
CA ALA A 501 -7.12 -28.75 -8.21
C ALA A 501 -6.92 -28.42 -9.70
N GLU A 502 -6.74 -27.14 -10.02
CA GLU A 502 -6.58 -26.58 -11.35
C GLU A 502 -5.22 -26.94 -11.93
N LEU A 503 -4.13 -26.76 -11.18
CA LEU A 503 -2.80 -27.18 -11.63
C LEU A 503 -2.68 -28.70 -11.72
N MET A 504 -3.30 -29.45 -10.81
CA MET A 504 -3.39 -30.92 -10.89
C MET A 504 -4.12 -31.38 -12.14
N ALA A 505 -5.20 -30.70 -12.53
CA ALA A 505 -5.95 -31.03 -13.74
C ALA A 505 -5.11 -30.79 -15.00
N LEU A 506 -4.25 -29.77 -15.03
CA LEU A 506 -3.35 -29.52 -16.15
C LEU A 506 -2.17 -30.49 -16.21
N PHE A 507 -1.65 -30.93 -15.06
CA PHE A 507 -0.47 -31.81 -14.98
C PHE A 507 -0.73 -33.02 -14.06
N PRO A 508 -1.61 -33.95 -14.46
CA PRO A 508 -2.08 -35.03 -13.58
C PRO A 508 -0.98 -36.03 -13.19
N GLU A 509 0.10 -36.11 -13.95
CA GLU A 509 1.21 -37.04 -13.73
C GLU A 509 2.29 -36.47 -12.78
N ASP A 510 2.29 -35.15 -12.54
CA ASP A 510 3.38 -34.46 -11.84
C ASP A 510 3.42 -34.79 -10.34
N ASP A 511 2.26 -35.04 -9.71
CA ASP A 511 2.20 -35.32 -8.27
C ASP A 511 2.91 -36.64 -7.92
N ALA A 512 2.59 -37.71 -8.65
CA ALA A 512 3.21 -39.02 -8.48
C ALA A 512 4.71 -38.98 -8.79
N PHE A 513 5.10 -38.23 -9.83
CA PHE A 513 6.51 -38.07 -10.18
C PHE A 513 7.29 -37.28 -9.13
N ALA A 514 6.73 -36.16 -8.64
CA ALA A 514 7.33 -35.37 -7.56
C ALA A 514 7.59 -36.23 -6.31
N MET A 515 6.65 -37.11 -5.95
CA MET A 515 6.84 -38.05 -4.83
C MET A 515 8.01 -39.01 -5.07
N SER A 516 8.12 -39.55 -6.29
CA SER A 516 9.21 -40.48 -6.64
C SER A 516 10.62 -39.87 -6.50
N LEU A 517 10.76 -38.57 -6.77
CA LEU A 517 12.03 -37.85 -6.65
C LEU A 517 12.45 -37.60 -5.19
N MET A 518 11.47 -37.50 -4.29
CA MET A 518 11.70 -37.24 -2.88
C MET A 518 11.99 -38.52 -2.06
N GLY A 519 12.07 -39.68 -2.73
CA GLY A 519 12.37 -40.97 -2.09
C GLY A 519 11.30 -41.44 -1.11
N LYS A 520 10.03 -41.04 -1.32
CA LYS A 520 8.86 -41.46 -0.53
C LYS A 520 7.89 -42.29 -1.34
#